data_AF-A0A962ZI10-F1
#
_entry.id   AF-A0A962ZI10-F1
#
_cell.length_a   1.000
_cell.length_b   1.000
_cell.length_c   1.000
_cell.angle_alpha   90.00
_cell.angle_beta   90.00
_cell.angle_gamma   90.00
#
_symmetry.space_group_name_H-M   'P 1'
#
loop_
_entity.id
_entity.type
_entity.pdbx_description
1 polymer ?
#
loop_
_entity_poly.entity_id
_entity_poly.type
_entity_poly.pdbx_seq_one_letter_code
_entity_poly.pdbx_strand_id
1 'polypeptide(L)' 'MSGVKPFLLAGTSIAPGKRAVVEMPAAQLYTNTPLNIPVHVVHGKKPGPVLLVCAAIHGDELNGVEIIRRLLQVGSLR' A
#
# COMPACT_ATOMS: atom_id res chain seq x y z
N MET A 1 -24.41 14.82 5.46
CA MET A 1 -23.08 14.83 4.83
C MET A 1 -22.45 13.46 5.01
N SER A 2 -22.45 12.60 3.98
CA SER A 2 -21.76 11.31 4.06
C SER A 2 -20.25 11.53 3.93
N GLY A 3 -19.55 11.59 5.06
CA GLY A 3 -18.10 11.68 5.09
C GLY A 3 -17.44 10.44 4.46
N VAL A 4 -16.22 10.62 3.95
CA VAL A 4 -15.41 9.49 3.43
C VAL A 4 -15.18 8.49 4.55
N LYS A 5 -15.51 7.22 4.30
CA LYS A 5 -15.29 6.15 5.29
C LYS A 5 -13.80 5.80 5.38
N PRO A 6 -13.32 5.29 6.52
CA PRO A 6 -11.97 4.72 6.62
C PRO A 6 -11.77 3.60 5.59
N PHE A 7 -10.56 3.53 5.03
CA PHE A 7 -10.15 2.42 4.18
C PHE A 7 -9.63 1.28 5.06
N LEU A 8 -10.09 0.05 4.82
CA LEU A 8 -9.73 -1.12 5.62
C LEU A 8 -8.84 -2.05 4.80
N LEU A 9 -7.68 -2.41 5.33
CA LEU A 9 -6.76 -3.37 4.72
C LEU A 9 -6.11 -4.22 5.81
N ALA A 10 -6.24 -5.56 5.72
CA ALA A 10 -5.70 -6.51 6.69
C ALA A 10 -5.97 -6.17 8.16
N GLY A 11 -7.22 -5.78 8.47
CA GLY A 11 -7.62 -5.36 9.82
C GLY A 11 -7.13 -3.97 10.25
N THR A 12 -6.31 -3.30 9.44
CA THR A 12 -5.89 -1.92 9.67
C THR A 12 -6.92 -0.94 9.10
N SER A 13 -7.32 0.04 9.91
CA SER A 13 -8.21 1.14 9.52
C SER A 13 -7.43 2.41 9.25
N ILE A 14 -7.49 2.89 8.01
CA ILE A 14 -6.81 4.10 7.55
C ILE A 14 -7.85 5.20 7.40
N ALA A 15 -7.74 6.27 8.18
CA ALA A 15 -8.66 7.39 8.11
C ALA A 15 -8.49 8.22 6.82
N PRO A 16 -9.51 8.95 6.34
CA PRO A 16 -9.39 9.84 5.19
C PRO A 16 -8.28 10.88 5.37
N GLY A 17 -7.48 11.10 4.32
CA GLY A 17 -6.34 12.03 4.35
C GLY A 17 -5.13 11.51 5.13
N LYS A 18 -5.06 10.22 5.45
CA LYS A 18 -3.92 9.59 6.11
C LYS A 18 -3.19 8.64 5.17
N ARG A 19 -1.93 8.39 5.53
CA ARG A 19 -1.06 7.39 4.91
C ARG A 19 -0.67 6.36 5.97
N ALA A 20 -0.53 5.11 5.56
CA ALA A 20 -0.09 4.01 6.42
C ALA A 20 0.74 3.02 5.61
N VAL A 21 1.58 2.27 6.32
CA VAL A 21 2.19 1.04 5.79
C VAL A 21 1.53 -0.12 6.51
N VAL A 22 0.96 -1.04 5.75
CA VAL A 22 0.27 -2.23 6.27
C VAL A 22 1.12 -3.44 5.93
N GLU A 23 1.54 -4.18 6.95
CA GLU A 23 2.30 -5.41 6.78
C GLU A 23 1.35 -6.55 6.36
N MET A 24 1.47 -7.01 5.12
CA MET A 24 0.70 -8.14 4.60
C MET A 24 1.45 -9.45 4.81
N PRO A 25 0.90 -10.43 5.54
CA PRO A 25 1.48 -11.77 5.59
C PRO A 25 1.53 -12.37 4.19
N ALA A 26 2.71 -12.81 3.75
CA ALA A 26 2.89 -13.35 2.39
C ALA A 26 3.25 -14.83 2.42
N ALA A 27 4.23 -15.21 3.24
CA ALA A 27 4.70 -16.59 3.34
C ALA A 27 5.35 -16.86 4.69
N GLN A 28 5.64 -18.14 4.94
CA GLN A 28 6.54 -18.56 6.00
C GLN A 28 7.76 -19.23 5.36
N LEU A 29 8.95 -18.80 5.74
CA LEU A 29 10.19 -19.41 5.26
C LEU A 29 10.40 -20.78 5.92
N TYR A 30 11.26 -21.62 5.33
CA TYR A 30 11.61 -22.95 5.88
C TYR A 30 12.22 -22.87 7.29
N THR A 31 12.69 -21.70 7.71
CA THR A 31 13.18 -21.38 9.05
C THR A 31 12.06 -21.04 10.05
N ASN A 32 10.80 -21.21 9.67
CA ASN A 32 9.61 -20.71 10.39
C ASN A 32 9.54 -19.19 10.53
N THR A 33 10.42 -18.44 9.86
CA THR A 33 10.38 -16.97 9.88
C THR A 33 9.23 -16.45 9.01
N PRO A 34 8.33 -15.60 9.54
CA PRO A 34 7.28 -14.99 8.74
C PRO A 34 7.87 -13.99 7.74
N LEU A 35 7.41 -14.04 6.51
CA LEU A 35 7.71 -13.08 5.46
C LEU A 35 6.48 -12.21 5.23
N ASN A 36 6.63 -10.90 5.47
CA ASN A 36 5.60 -9.91 5.23
C ASN A 36 5.97 -9.03 4.03
N ILE A 37 4.96 -8.59 3.29
CA ILE A 37 5.08 -7.61 2.21
C ILE A 37 4.50 -6.28 2.71
N PRO A 38 5.28 -5.19 2.76
CA PRO A 38 4.75 -3.89 3.14
C PRO A 38 3.87 -3.30 2.02
N VAL A 39 2.63 -2.92 2.36
CA VAL A 39 1.70 -2.23 1.46
C VAL A 39 1.55 -0.78 1.89
N HIS A 40 1.99 0.14 1.03
CA HIS A 40 1.79 1.57 1.23
C HIS A 40 0.36 1.96 0.83
N VAL A 41 -0.40 2.48 1.79
CA VAL A 41 -1.76 2.99 1.58
C VAL A 41 -1.75 4.52 1.65
N VAL A 42 -2.29 5.16 0.62
CA VAL A 42 -2.55 6.60 0.60
C VAL A 42 -4.06 6.79 0.48
N HIS A 43 -4.72 7.21 1.57
CA HIS A 43 -6.17 7.42 1.57
C HIS A 43 -6.52 8.90 1.37
N GLY A 44 -7.20 9.20 0.28
CA GLY A 44 -7.62 10.56 -0.06
C GLY A 44 -8.66 11.14 0.90
N LYS A 45 -8.78 12.48 0.93
CA LYS A 45 -9.81 13.18 1.74
C LYS A 45 -11.19 13.19 1.07
N LYS A 46 -11.27 12.87 -0.21
CA LYS A 46 -12.47 12.91 -1.04
C LYS A 46 -12.81 11.50 -1.54
N PRO A 47 -14.10 11.18 -1.75
CA PRO A 47 -14.48 9.90 -2.31
C PRO A 47 -13.93 9.76 -3.74
N GLY A 48 -13.54 8.55 -4.12
CA GLY A 48 -12.94 8.24 -5.41
C GLY A 48 -12.67 6.74 -5.55
N PRO A 49 -12.20 6.30 -6.74
CA PRO A 49 -11.86 4.90 -6.97
C PRO A 49 -10.64 4.46 -6.14
N VAL A 50 -10.55 3.16 -5.89
CA VAL A 50 -9.37 2.52 -5.28
C VAL A 50 -8.48 1.99 -6.40
N LEU A 51 -7.19 2.33 -6.38
CA LEU A 51 -6.18 1.86 -7.33
C LEU A 51 -5.11 1.07 -6.57
N LEU A 52 -4.76 -0.10 -7.10
CA LEU A 52 -3.58 -0.85 -6.70
C LEU A 52 -2.49 -0.68 -7.76
N VAL A 53 -1.27 -0.37 -7.32
CA VAL A 53 -0.07 -0.38 -8.15
C VAL A 53 0.89 -1.39 -7.56
N CYS A 54 1.32 -2.37 -8.36
CA CYS A 54 2.24 -3.43 -7.94
C CYS A 54 3.39 -3.58 -8.94
N ALA A 55 4.50 -4.13 -8.47
CA ALA A 55 5.71 -4.41 -9.25
C ALA A 55 6.49 -5.56 -8.59
N ALA A 56 7.56 -6.02 -9.24
CA ALA A 56 8.40 -7.12 -8.78
C ALA A 56 7.61 -8.42 -8.54
N ILE A 57 6.73 -8.76 -9.49
CA ILE A 57 6.10 -10.09 -9.51
C ILE A 57 7.18 -11.13 -9.79
N HIS A 58 8.12 -10.79 -10.68
CA HIS A 58 9.41 -11.46 -10.78
C HIS A 58 10.49 -10.65 -10.04
N GLY A 59 11.45 -11.36 -9.43
CA GLY A 59 12.44 -10.76 -8.54
C GLY A 59 13.48 -9.85 -9.20
N ASP A 60 13.55 -9.86 -10.53
CA ASP A 60 14.49 -9.07 -11.35
C ASP A 60 13.83 -7.84 -12.01
N GLU A 61 12.53 -7.62 -11.83
CA GLU A 61 11.76 -6.50 -12.41
C GLU A 61 11.90 -5.18 -11.60
N LEU A 62 13.13 -4.72 -11.40
CA LEU A 62 13.46 -3.60 -10.49
C LEU A 62 12.90 -2.23 -10.94
N ASN A 63 12.69 -2.04 -12.24
CA ASN A 63 12.22 -0.76 -12.78
C ASN A 63 10.86 -0.35 -12.19
N GLY A 64 9.94 -1.31 -12.04
CA GLY A 64 8.62 -1.05 -11.46
C GLY A 64 8.69 -0.65 -9.98
N VAL A 65 9.62 -1.24 -9.22
CA VAL A 65 9.83 -0.91 -7.80
C VAL A 65 10.26 0.54 -7.64
N GLU A 66 11.22 1.00 -8.44
CA GLU A 66 11.68 2.39 -8.39
C GLU A 66 10.61 3.38 -8.85
N ILE A 67 9.79 3.01 -9.86
CA ILE A 67 8.65 3.82 -10.28
C ILE A 67 7.65 4.00 -9.13
N ILE A 68 7.29 2.94 -8.43
CA ILE A 68 6.38 3.01 -7.27
C ILE A 68 6.99 3.86 -6.15
N ARG A 69 8.28 3.68 -5.86
CA ARG A 69 8.99 4.49 -4.86
C ARG A 69 8.92 5.99 -5.16
N ARG A 70 9.12 6.38 -6.42
CA ARG A 70 9.00 7.78 -6.88
C ARG A 70 7.56 8.26 -6.84
N LEU A 71 6.61 7.43 -7.27
CA LEU A 71 5.18 7.76 -7.26
C LEU A 71 4.72 8.20 -5.86
N LEU A 72 5.14 7.49 -4.81
CA LEU A 72 4.81 7.83 -3.42
C LEU A 72 5.30 9.22 -2.96
N GLN A 73 6.29 9.79 -3.66
CA GLN A 73 6.87 11.11 -3.40
C GLN A 73 6.24 12.25 -4.22
N VAL A 74 5.40 11.92 -5.21
CA VAL A 74 4.74 12.93 -6.05
C VAL A 74 3.81 13.80 -5.20
N GLY A 75 3.86 15.11 -5.41
CA GLY A 75 3.12 16.10 -4.60
C GLY A 75 1.60 15.88 -4.58
N SER A 76 1.02 15.33 -5.64
CA SER A 76 -0.42 15.04 -5.72
C SER A 76 -0.88 13.90 -4.81
N LEU A 77 0.05 13.04 -4.37
CA LEU A 77 -0.25 11.98 -3.42
C LEU A 77 0.12 12.35 -1.98
N ARG A 78 0.89 13.43 -1.76
CA ARG A 78 1.44 13.82 -0.46
C ARG A 78 0.36 14.25 0.53
#